data_AF-A0A3M1L678-F1
#
_entry.id   AF-A0A3M1L678-F1
#
_cell.length_a   1.000
_cell.length_b   1.000
_cell.length_c   1.000
_cell.angle_alpha   90.00
_cell.angle_beta   90.00
_cell.angle_gamma   90.00
#
_symmetry.space_group_name_H-M   'P 1'
#
loop_
_entity.id
_entity.type
_entity.pdbx_description
1 polymer ?
#
loop_
_entity_poly.entity_id
_entity_poly.type
_entity_poly.pdbx_seq_one_letter_code
_entity_poly.pdbx_strand_id
1 'polypeptide(L)'
;MIPFQTINFLVGSEQRAHSDSIHMTTEPKGYLIAAWTALEDVNEDNGTIFFYPGSHRLPYVLAPDYPTGNTRWRIGKDNYRNYEDAIEQLIRERNLQPVPFLGRKGDVFIWHANLLHGGGPIRRKGATRKSMVAHYFCEGVLCYHEVSQRPAILVRS
;
A
#
# COMPACT_ATOMS: atom_id res chain seq x y z
N MET A 1 -2.31 -18.05 7.22
CA MET A 1 -1.95 -16.88 6.38
C MET A 1 -1.00 -17.35 5.31
N ILE A 2 -1.19 -16.95 4.05
CA ILE A 2 -0.39 -17.43 2.92
C ILE A 2 0.35 -16.26 2.27
N PRO A 3 1.69 -16.32 2.10
CA PRO A 3 2.44 -15.26 1.43
C PRO A 3 2.04 -15.19 -0.04
N PHE A 4 1.70 -14.00 -0.52
CA PHE A 4 1.25 -13.76 -1.89
C PHE A 4 2.32 -13.09 -2.74
N GLN A 5 2.95 -12.04 -2.21
CA GLN A 5 3.90 -11.22 -2.94
C GLN A 5 4.95 -10.66 -2.01
N THR A 6 6.19 -10.57 -2.49
CA THR A 6 7.26 -9.79 -1.87
C THR A 6 7.75 -8.69 -2.80
N ILE A 7 8.00 -7.49 -2.27
CA ILE A 7 8.61 -6.38 -3.00
C ILE A 7 9.81 -5.88 -2.23
N ASN A 8 10.93 -5.64 -2.92
CA ASN A 8 12.17 -5.17 -2.32
C ASN A 8 12.50 -3.77 -2.81
N PHE A 9 12.94 -2.91 -1.90
CA PHE A 9 13.34 -1.54 -2.20
C PHE A 9 14.79 -1.31 -1.76
N LEU A 10 15.58 -0.66 -2.62
CA LEU A 10 16.93 -0.18 -2.30
C LEU A 10 16.91 1.28 -1.79
N VAL A 11 15.90 2.04 -2.19
CA VAL A 11 15.68 3.45 -1.84
C VAL A 11 14.20 3.63 -1.46
N GLY A 12 13.88 4.69 -0.73
CA GLY A 12 12.49 5.06 -0.48
C GLY A 12 11.71 5.24 -1.79
N SER A 13 10.43 4.85 -1.81
CA SER A 13 9.62 4.91 -3.03
C SER A 13 9.13 6.32 -3.37
N GLU A 14 9.10 7.23 -2.39
CA GLU A 14 8.47 8.56 -2.48
C GLU A 14 7.01 8.53 -3.00
N GLN A 15 6.36 7.37 -2.90
CA GLN A 15 5.02 7.15 -3.41
C GLN A 15 4.00 7.90 -2.56
N ARG A 16 3.01 8.51 -3.22
CA ARG A 16 1.88 9.17 -2.56
C ARG A 16 1.07 8.19 -1.70
N ALA A 17 0.28 8.75 -0.80
CA ALA A 17 -0.58 7.99 0.09
C ALA A 17 -1.53 7.09 -0.72
N HIS A 18 -1.62 5.82 -0.34
CA HIS A 18 -2.50 4.84 -0.96
C HIS A 18 -2.86 3.73 0.03
N SER A 19 -3.86 2.94 -0.36
CA SER A 19 -4.24 1.67 0.27
C SER A 19 -3.82 0.54 -0.66
N ASP A 20 -3.27 -0.55 -0.13
CA ASP A 20 -2.93 -1.74 -0.94
C ASP A 20 -4.16 -2.33 -1.62
N SER A 21 -5.34 -2.05 -1.09
CA SER A 21 -6.62 -2.55 -1.59
C SER A 21 -6.92 -2.15 -3.03
N ILE A 22 -6.27 -1.11 -3.56
CA ILE A 22 -6.37 -0.72 -4.98
C ILE A 22 -5.62 -1.69 -5.91
N HIS A 23 -4.58 -2.34 -5.41
CA HIS A 23 -3.72 -3.27 -6.15
C HIS A 23 -4.10 -4.73 -5.90
N MET A 24 -4.52 -5.03 -4.68
CA MET A 24 -4.81 -6.37 -4.20
C MET A 24 -5.92 -6.34 -3.16
N THR A 25 -6.96 -7.13 -3.35
CA THR A 25 -8.14 -7.10 -2.47
C THR A 25 -8.68 -8.50 -2.19
N THR A 26 -9.63 -8.56 -1.26
CA THR A 26 -10.29 -9.79 -0.82
C THR A 26 -11.81 -9.67 -0.89
N GLU A 27 -12.49 -10.80 -1.08
CA GLU A 27 -13.93 -10.92 -0.81
C GLU A 27 -14.16 -12.01 0.25
N PRO A 28 -14.72 -11.67 1.43
CA PRO A 28 -14.99 -10.30 1.92
C PRO A 28 -13.72 -9.45 2.08
N LYS A 29 -13.86 -8.11 2.07
CA LYS A 29 -12.73 -7.17 2.21
C LYS A 29 -12.10 -7.23 3.61
N GLY A 30 -10.81 -6.87 3.70
CA GLY A 30 -10.09 -6.67 4.96
C GLY A 30 -9.26 -7.86 5.43
N TYR A 31 -9.07 -8.85 4.56
CA TYR A 31 -8.35 -10.09 4.86
C TYR A 31 -6.96 -10.12 4.19
N LEU A 32 -6.33 -8.94 4.09
CA LEU A 32 -4.94 -8.78 3.66
C LEU A 32 -4.17 -7.91 4.65
N ILE A 33 -2.96 -8.36 4.97
CA ILE A 33 -1.97 -7.60 5.74
C ILE A 33 -0.66 -7.52 4.95
N ALA A 34 0.13 -6.51 5.25
CA ALA A 34 1.51 -6.40 4.79
C ALA A 34 2.44 -6.41 6.01
N ALA A 35 3.58 -7.06 5.88
CA ALA A 35 4.68 -6.98 6.82
C ALA A 35 5.90 -6.40 6.10
N TRP A 36 6.24 -5.16 6.44
CA TRP A 36 7.41 -4.47 5.94
C TRP A 36 8.54 -4.56 6.95
N THR A 37 9.72 -4.95 6.47
CA THR A 37 10.92 -5.15 7.28
C THR A 37 11.99 -4.14 6.88
N ALA A 38 12.50 -3.42 7.87
CA ALA A 38 13.67 -2.58 7.74
C ALA A 38 14.92 -3.45 7.57
N LEU A 39 15.58 -3.41 6.42
CA LEU A 39 16.86 -4.12 6.19
C LEU A 39 18.08 -3.24 6.51
N GLU A 40 17.84 -1.97 6.84
CA GLU A 40 18.76 -1.01 7.42
C GLU A 40 17.99 0.02 8.26
N ASP A 41 18.70 0.86 9.01
CA ASP A 41 18.07 1.89 9.84
C ASP A 41 17.29 2.90 8.99
N VAL A 42 16.10 3.26 9.46
CA VAL A 42 15.18 4.18 8.80
C VAL A 42 14.96 5.39 9.68
N ASN A 43 15.30 6.55 9.12
CA ASN A 43 15.20 7.85 9.76
C ASN A 43 14.56 8.86 8.79
N GLU A 44 14.33 10.08 9.27
CA GLU A 44 13.64 11.13 8.51
C GLU A 44 14.34 11.53 7.20
N ASP A 45 15.62 11.16 7.03
CA ASP A 45 16.44 11.61 5.91
C ASP A 45 16.53 10.61 4.76
N ASN A 46 16.14 9.35 4.95
CA ASN A 46 16.34 8.29 3.96
C ASN A 46 15.08 7.74 3.30
N GLY A 47 13.93 8.42 3.41
CA GLY A 47 12.70 8.01 2.75
C GLY A 47 11.92 6.97 3.54
N THR A 48 11.44 7.39 4.71
CA THR A 48 10.62 6.60 5.65
C THR A 48 9.37 6.02 4.98
N ILE A 49 8.71 5.08 5.66
CA ILE A 49 7.27 4.90 5.42
C ILE A 49 6.55 5.99 6.22
N PHE A 50 5.55 6.65 5.63
CA PHE A 50 4.56 7.39 6.41
C PHE A 50 3.21 6.67 6.34
N PHE A 51 2.39 6.84 7.36
CA PHE A 51 1.05 6.28 7.40
C PHE A 51 0.08 7.21 8.15
N TYR A 52 -1.21 7.03 7.93
CA TYR A 52 -2.26 7.80 8.61
C TYR A 52 -2.94 6.93 9.68
N PRO A 53 -2.71 7.17 10.98
CA PRO A 53 -3.29 6.37 12.05
C PRO A 53 -4.82 6.27 11.95
N GLY A 54 -5.36 5.07 12.15
CA GLY A 54 -6.80 4.82 12.10
C GLY A 54 -7.43 4.77 10.70
N SER A 55 -6.71 5.18 9.64
CA SER A 55 -7.25 5.26 8.27
C SER A 55 -7.70 3.91 7.70
N HIS A 56 -7.19 2.79 8.21
CA HIS A 56 -7.64 1.44 7.85
C HIS A 56 -9.14 1.20 8.08
N ARG A 57 -9.80 2.01 8.94
CA ARG A 57 -11.23 1.93 9.25
C ARG A 57 -12.11 2.78 8.33
N LEU A 58 -11.50 3.58 7.45
CA LEU A 58 -12.24 4.37 6.47
C LEU A 58 -12.88 3.45 5.42
N PRO A 59 -13.90 3.93 4.70
CA PRO A 59 -14.38 3.23 3.51
C PRO A 59 -13.23 2.94 2.54
N TYR A 60 -13.30 1.78 1.88
CA TYR A 60 -12.37 1.45 0.81
C TYR A 60 -12.62 2.38 -0.37
N VAL A 61 -11.56 2.97 -0.91
CA VAL A 61 -11.61 3.72 -2.18
C VAL A 61 -11.12 2.79 -3.28
N LEU A 62 -12.03 2.39 -4.17
CA LEU A 62 -11.80 1.49 -5.30
C LEU A 62 -12.24 2.17 -6.60
N ALA A 63 -12.08 1.48 -7.73
CA ALA A 63 -12.38 2.01 -9.06
C ALA A 63 -13.76 2.70 -9.21
N PRO A 64 -14.85 2.28 -8.55
CA PRO A 64 -16.14 2.99 -8.63
C PRO A 64 -16.17 4.36 -7.94
N ASP A 65 -15.21 4.66 -7.06
CA ASP A 65 -15.28 5.78 -6.11
C ASP A 65 -14.58 7.06 -6.62
N TYR A 66 -13.95 7.01 -7.79
CA TYR A 66 -13.21 8.14 -8.37
C TYR A 66 -13.27 8.11 -9.90
N PRO A 67 -12.96 9.22 -10.60
CA PRO A 67 -13.06 9.27 -12.06
C PRO A 67 -11.91 8.51 -12.71
N THR A 68 -12.02 7.18 -12.79
CA THR A 68 -10.98 6.30 -13.37
C THR A 68 -10.59 6.65 -14.81
N GLY A 69 -11.49 7.32 -15.56
CA GLY A 69 -11.37 7.50 -17.00
C GLY A 69 -11.52 6.18 -17.79
N ASN A 70 -11.85 5.09 -17.10
CA ASN A 70 -12.14 3.82 -17.73
C ASN A 70 -13.45 3.92 -18.50
N THR A 71 -13.47 3.28 -19.65
CA THR A 71 -14.71 3.00 -20.40
C THR A 71 -14.86 1.49 -20.49
N ARG A 72 -15.97 1.02 -21.04
CA ARG A 72 -16.18 -0.40 -21.35
C ARG A 72 -15.02 -1.02 -22.15
N TRP A 73 -14.33 -0.23 -22.97
CA TRP A 73 -13.36 -0.72 -23.96
C TRP A 73 -11.92 -0.26 -23.73
N ARG A 74 -11.70 0.67 -22.81
CA ARG A 74 -10.39 1.30 -22.61
C ARG A 74 -10.14 1.59 -21.14
N ILE A 75 -8.89 1.37 -20.74
CA ILE A 75 -8.36 1.82 -19.46
C ILE A 75 -8.05 3.33 -19.58
N GLY A 76 -8.45 4.10 -18.57
CA GLY A 76 -8.15 5.52 -18.47
C GLY A 76 -6.66 5.76 -18.34
N LYS A 77 -6.13 6.75 -19.08
CA LYS A 77 -4.68 7.03 -19.09
C LYS A 77 -4.15 7.46 -17.72
N ASP A 78 -4.96 8.18 -16.97
CA ASP A 78 -4.58 8.79 -15.69
C ASP A 78 -5.26 8.11 -14.49
N ASN A 79 -5.74 6.88 -14.66
CA ASN A 79 -6.51 6.16 -13.65
C ASN A 79 -5.82 6.15 -12.27
N TYR A 80 -4.51 5.85 -12.22
CA TYR A 80 -3.76 5.80 -10.97
C TYR A 80 -3.58 7.18 -10.33
N ARG A 81 -3.34 8.22 -11.13
CA ARG A 81 -3.22 9.59 -10.62
C ARG A 81 -4.55 10.10 -10.08
N ASN A 82 -5.65 9.80 -10.75
CA ASN A 82 -6.99 10.15 -10.28
C ASN A 82 -7.34 9.44 -8.96
N TYR A 83 -6.86 8.21 -8.77
CA TYR A 83 -6.96 7.51 -7.49
C TYR A 83 -6.17 8.24 -6.39
N GLU A 84 -4.90 8.56 -6.63
CA GLU A 84 -4.07 9.27 -5.66
C GLU A 84 -4.66 10.65 -5.30
N ASP A 85 -5.23 11.37 -6.28
CA ASP A 85 -5.90 12.65 -6.06
C ASP A 85 -7.16 12.48 -5.19
N ALA A 86 -7.93 11.40 -5.38
CA ALA A 86 -9.07 11.07 -4.53
C ALA A 86 -8.65 10.71 -3.09
N ILE A 87 -7.54 9.98 -2.91
CA ILE A 87 -6.97 9.70 -1.59
C ILE A 87 -6.51 10.99 -0.91
N GLU A 88 -5.84 11.88 -1.64
CA GLU A 88 -5.41 13.18 -1.11
C GLU A 88 -6.62 14.04 -0.68
N GLN A 89 -7.68 14.06 -1.48
CA GLN A 89 -8.94 14.72 -1.11
C GLN A 89 -9.53 14.11 0.18
N LEU A 90 -9.61 12.78 0.28
CA LEU A 90 -10.10 12.09 1.47
C LEU A 90 -9.28 12.44 2.72
N ILE A 91 -7.94 12.47 2.61
CA ILE A 91 -7.04 12.85 3.70
C ILE A 91 -7.36 14.27 4.19
N ARG A 92 -7.54 15.21 3.26
CA ARG A 92 -7.88 16.61 3.58
C ARG A 92 -9.25 16.72 4.24
N GLU A 93 -10.27 16.08 3.68
CA GLU A 93 -11.65 16.09 4.20
C GLU A 93 -11.78 15.49 5.59
N ARG A 94 -10.97 14.46 5.88
CA ARG A 94 -10.93 13.79 7.19
C ARG A 94 -9.90 14.39 8.14
N ASN A 95 -9.16 15.42 7.71
CA ASN A 95 -8.09 16.08 8.46
C ASN A 95 -7.06 15.08 9.04
N LEU A 96 -6.71 14.05 8.27
CA LEU A 96 -5.80 13.00 8.72
C LEU A 96 -4.37 13.54 8.77
N GLN A 97 -3.63 13.18 9.81
CA GLN A 97 -2.24 13.58 9.98
C GLN A 97 -1.31 12.38 9.74
N PRO A 98 -0.28 12.53 8.88
CA PRO A 98 0.66 11.46 8.64
C PRO A 98 1.63 11.32 9.82
N VAL A 99 2.04 10.08 10.09
CA VAL A 99 3.09 9.74 11.05
C VAL A 99 4.20 9.01 10.30
N PRO A 100 5.47 9.45 10.40
CA PRO A 100 6.59 8.69 9.88
C PRO A 100 6.86 7.47 10.75
N PHE A 101 7.15 6.33 10.12
CA PHE A 101 7.73 5.17 10.79
C PHE A 101 9.25 5.32 10.80
N LEU A 102 9.80 5.52 11.99
CA LEU A 102 11.23 5.47 12.27
C LEU A 102 11.54 4.10 12.88
N GLY A 103 12.55 3.42 12.38
CA GLY A 103 12.85 2.05 12.78
C GLY A 103 14.33 1.72 12.65
N ARG A 104 14.78 0.74 13.41
CA ARG A 104 16.12 0.15 13.32
C ARG A 104 16.12 -1.01 12.34
N LYS A 105 17.29 -1.37 11.84
CA LYS A 105 17.48 -2.61 11.08
C LYS A 105 16.89 -3.80 11.84
N GLY A 106 16.00 -4.52 11.19
CA GLY A 106 15.30 -5.69 11.74
C GLY A 106 13.89 -5.38 12.27
N ASP A 107 13.53 -4.11 12.45
CA ASP A 107 12.17 -3.76 12.85
C ASP A 107 11.17 -4.12 11.75
N VAL A 108 10.00 -4.59 12.18
CA VAL A 108 8.90 -4.97 11.29
C VAL A 108 7.71 -4.08 11.57
N PHE A 109 7.23 -3.39 10.52
CA PHE A 109 5.99 -2.64 10.54
C PHE A 109 4.90 -3.46 9.83
N ILE A 110 3.84 -3.81 10.56
CA ILE A 110 2.73 -4.61 10.05
C ILE A 110 1.51 -3.70 9.92
N TRP A 111 0.83 -3.75 8.77
CA TRP A 111 -0.40 -3.00 8.55
C TRP A 111 -1.49 -3.81 7.87
N HIS A 112 -2.73 -3.34 8.04
CA HIS A 112 -3.91 -3.80 7.32
C HIS A 112 -3.96 -3.16 5.93
N ALA A 113 -4.36 -3.90 4.89
CA ALA A 113 -4.38 -3.47 3.49
C ALA A 113 -5.00 -2.09 3.22
N ASN A 114 -5.98 -1.70 4.04
CA ASN A 114 -6.67 -0.42 3.91
C ASN A 114 -6.02 0.77 4.63
N LEU A 115 -4.91 0.55 5.36
CA LEU A 115 -4.17 1.64 5.98
C LEU A 115 -3.59 2.53 4.88
N LEU A 116 -3.93 3.83 4.91
CA LEU A 116 -3.29 4.80 4.02
C LEU A 116 -1.83 4.97 4.43
N HIS A 117 -0.94 4.69 3.50
CA HIS A 117 0.51 4.76 3.69
C HIS A 117 1.23 5.14 2.39
N GLY A 118 2.51 5.51 2.48
CA GLY A 118 3.31 5.91 1.33
C GLY A 118 4.79 6.03 1.67
N GLY A 119 5.58 6.43 0.67
CA GLY A 119 7.02 6.66 0.81
C GLY A 119 7.29 8.13 1.14
N GLY A 120 7.94 8.38 2.27
CA GLY A 120 8.44 9.70 2.65
C GLY A 120 9.59 10.17 1.75
N PRO A 121 9.90 11.48 1.80
CA PRO A 121 10.93 12.07 0.95
C PRO A 121 12.33 11.56 1.28
N ILE A 122 13.18 11.44 0.26
CA ILE A 122 14.61 11.17 0.44
C ILE A 122 15.34 12.51 0.58
N ARG A 123 15.56 12.96 1.82
CA ARG A 123 16.15 14.30 2.09
C ARG A 123 17.66 14.31 1.90
N ARG A 124 18.34 13.21 2.21
CA ARG A 124 19.79 13.08 2.04
C ARG A 124 20.13 12.48 0.68
N LYS A 125 20.81 13.26 -0.16
CA LYS A 125 21.26 12.82 -1.49
C LYS A 125 22.06 11.52 -1.40
N GLY A 126 21.67 10.53 -2.20
CA GLY A 126 22.32 9.21 -2.24
C GLY A 126 22.01 8.30 -1.04
N ALA A 127 21.06 8.67 -0.17
CA ALA A 127 20.61 7.79 0.89
C ALA A 127 19.87 6.56 0.32
N THR A 128 20.07 5.42 0.99
CA THR A 128 19.33 4.19 0.74
C THR A 128 18.28 3.97 1.82
N ARG A 129 17.29 3.15 1.49
CA ARG A 129 16.34 2.56 2.45
C ARG A 129 16.02 1.15 2.04
N LYS A 130 16.97 0.26 2.33
CA LYS A 130 16.85 -1.18 2.07
C LYS A 130 15.72 -1.75 2.89
N SER A 131 14.76 -2.33 2.21
CA SER A 131 13.60 -2.91 2.86
C SER A 131 12.90 -3.93 1.99
N MET A 132 12.08 -4.74 2.64
CA MET A 132 11.25 -5.74 2.00
C MET A 132 9.84 -5.63 2.56
N VAL A 133 8.82 -5.71 1.71
CA VAL A 133 7.43 -5.93 2.14
C VAL A 133 6.97 -7.30 1.66
N ALA A 134 6.27 -8.03 2.52
CA ALA A 134 5.57 -9.25 2.18
C ALA A 134 4.06 -9.07 2.46
N HIS A 135 3.22 -9.37 1.46
CA HIS A 135 1.77 -9.34 1.58
C HIS A 135 1.22 -10.74 1.85
N TYR A 136 0.27 -10.82 2.76
CA TYR A 136 -0.36 -12.07 3.19
C TYR A 136 -1.87 -11.96 3.10
N PHE A 137 -2.48 -12.92 2.42
CA PHE A 137 -3.91 -13.14 2.51
C PHE A 137 -4.24 -14.03 3.72
N CYS A 138 -5.37 -13.77 4.37
CA CYS A 138 -5.96 -14.73 5.28
C CYS A 138 -6.45 -15.97 4.52
N GLU A 139 -6.72 -17.04 5.25
CA GLU A 139 -7.25 -18.27 4.66
C GLU A 139 -8.76 -18.18 4.49
N GLY A 140 -9.30 -18.90 3.50
CA GLY A 140 -10.75 -18.99 3.29
C GLY A 140 -11.40 -17.78 2.62
N VAL A 141 -10.62 -16.89 2.00
CA VAL A 141 -11.13 -15.71 1.28
C VAL A 141 -10.78 -15.74 -0.19
N LEU A 142 -11.63 -15.14 -1.03
CA LEU A 142 -11.31 -14.94 -2.43
C LEU A 142 -10.29 -13.82 -2.55
N CYS A 143 -9.24 -14.06 -3.34
CA CYS A 143 -8.10 -13.16 -3.47
C CYS A 143 -8.02 -12.61 -4.91
N TYR A 144 -7.94 -11.29 -5.04
CA TYR A 144 -7.83 -10.59 -6.31
C TYR A 144 -6.52 -9.81 -6.37
N HIS A 145 -5.83 -9.88 -7.51
CA HIS A 145 -4.63 -9.09 -7.79
C HIS A 145 -4.70 -8.48 -9.19
N GLU A 146 -4.51 -7.16 -9.25
CA GLU A 146 -4.82 -6.33 -10.42
C GLU A 146 -4.01 -6.71 -11.68
N VAL A 147 -2.78 -7.24 -11.52
CA VAL A 147 -1.91 -7.60 -12.66
C VAL A 147 -2.47 -8.72 -13.56
N SER A 148 -3.47 -9.48 -13.09
CA SER A 148 -4.08 -10.51 -13.95
C SER A 148 -5.59 -10.66 -13.84
N GLN A 149 -6.24 -10.06 -12.84
CA GLN A 149 -7.62 -10.36 -12.44
C GLN A 149 -7.92 -11.87 -12.31
N ARG A 150 -6.90 -12.73 -12.29
CA ARG A 150 -7.06 -14.14 -12.08
C ARG A 150 -7.22 -14.37 -10.58
N PRO A 151 -8.11 -15.27 -10.16
CA PRO A 151 -8.12 -15.72 -8.78
C PRO A 151 -6.72 -16.22 -8.44
N ALA A 152 -6.12 -15.66 -7.40
CA ALA A 152 -4.92 -16.25 -6.81
C ALA A 152 -5.37 -17.54 -6.10
N ILE A 153 -5.34 -18.67 -6.81
CA ILE A 153 -5.66 -19.97 -6.22
C ILE A 153 -4.42 -20.43 -5.46
N LEU A 154 -4.47 -20.27 -4.14
CA LEU A 154 -3.42 -20.71 -3.24
C LEU A 154 -3.69 -22.18 -2.89
N VAL A 155 -3.02 -23.09 -3.61
CA VAL A 155 -3.10 -24.53 -3.36
C VAL A 155 -2.06 -24.88 -2.29
N ARG A 156 -2.48 -25.54 -1.20
CA ARG A 156 -1.52 -26.10 -0.22
C ARG A 156 -0.80 -27.30 -0.85
N SER A 157 0.52 -27.36 -0.67
CA SER A 157 1.32 -28.58 -0.82
C SER A 157 1.26 -29.42 0.44
#